data_AF-A0A8B4TUX8-F1
#
_entry.id   AF-A0A8B4TUX8-F1
#
_cell.length_a   1.000
_cell.length_b   1.000
_cell.length_c   1.000
_cell.angle_alpha   90.00
_cell.angle_beta   90.00
_cell.angle_gamma   90.00
#
_symmetry.space_group_name_H-M   'P 1'
#
loop_
_entity.id
_entity.type
_entity.pdbx_description
1 polymer ?
#
loop_
_entity_poly.entity_id
_entity_poly.type
_entity_poly.pdbx_seq_one_letter_code
_entity_poly.pdbx_strand_id
1 'polypeptide(L)'
;MMYQRTDLTLSMFYASSVDADGNKVATLTMQVVAAEAGAVQTSQLVCITDAAKKKTYAVGEQSVSNGSDPLLVAIESHWRQSTDTVVKGLIDEVTDFIAGNINSVSTWIGQYGMKVMEGVPLTERLPESVLQADGQVATAAG
;
A
#
# COMPACT_ATOMS: atom_id res chain seq x y z
N MET A 1 -6.91 9.21 19.71
CA MET A 1 -7.13 10.24 18.68
C MET A 1 -7.61 9.51 17.44
N MET A 2 -8.74 9.90 16.85
CA MET A 2 -9.23 9.29 15.61
C MET A 2 -8.74 10.13 14.42
N TYR A 3 -8.28 9.46 13.38
CA TYR A 3 -7.79 10.10 12.16
C TYR A 3 -8.93 10.30 11.17
N GLN A 4 -8.89 11.40 10.41
CA GLN A 4 -9.79 11.61 9.28
C GLN A 4 -9.07 11.26 7.97
N ARG A 5 -9.83 10.78 6.98
CA ARG A 5 -9.26 10.43 5.67
C ARG A 5 -8.54 11.57 4.96
N THR A 6 -8.91 12.82 5.24
CA THR A 6 -8.32 14.04 4.66
C THR A 6 -6.97 14.40 5.26
N ASP A 7 -6.70 13.93 6.48
CA ASP A 7 -5.49 14.24 7.24
C ASP A 7 -4.40 13.18 7.03
N LEU A 8 -4.75 12.14 6.26
CA LEU A 8 -3.92 10.99 5.96
C LEU A 8 -3.56 10.96 4.47
N THR A 9 -2.33 10.56 4.20
CA THR A 9 -1.84 10.32 2.86
C THR A 9 -1.27 8.91 2.76
N LEU A 10 -1.23 8.36 1.55
CA LEU A 10 -0.67 7.06 1.24
C LEU A 10 0.60 7.21 0.42
N SER A 11 1.64 6.52 0.86
CA SER A 11 2.88 6.33 0.11
C SER A 11 3.08 4.85 -0.17
N MET A 12 3.66 4.52 -1.32
CA MET A 12 3.95 3.14 -1.72
C MET A 12 5.41 3.02 -2.11
N PHE A 13 6.03 1.97 -1.59
CA PHE A 13 7.39 1.59 -1.90
C PHE A 13 7.41 0.21 -2.52
N TYR A 14 8.37 -0.03 -3.41
CA TYR A 14 8.58 -1.30 -4.07
C TYR A 14 10.01 -1.78 -3.85
N ALA A 15 10.14 -3.03 -3.43
CA ALA A 15 11.39 -3.75 -3.38
C ALA A 15 11.23 -5.10 -4.09
N SER A 16 12.31 -5.58 -4.70
CA SER A 16 12.35 -6.92 -5.27
C SER A 16 13.58 -7.65 -4.75
N SER A 17 13.40 -8.91 -4.38
CA SER A 17 14.44 -9.77 -3.83
C SER A 17 14.25 -11.20 -4.31
N VAL A 18 15.22 -12.06 -4.00
CA VAL A 18 15.14 -13.49 -4.24
C VAL A 18 15.20 -14.16 -2.87
N ASP A 19 14.25 -15.04 -2.57
CA ASP A 19 14.25 -15.79 -1.31
C ASP A 19 15.29 -16.93 -1.32
N ALA A 20 15.42 -17.62 -0.19
CA ALA A 20 16.36 -18.74 -0.04
C ALA A 20 16.06 -19.91 -0.98
N ASP A 21 14.81 -20.05 -1.43
CA ASP A 21 14.34 -21.09 -2.34
C ASP A 21 14.52 -20.70 -3.82
N GLY A 22 15.04 -19.50 -4.10
CA GLY A 22 15.25 -18.98 -5.45
C GLY A 22 14.01 -18.36 -6.09
N ASN A 23 12.93 -18.17 -5.34
CA ASN A 23 11.72 -17.51 -5.83
C ASN A 23 11.92 -16.00 -5.87
N LYS A 24 11.32 -15.34 -6.84
CA LYS A 24 11.33 -13.88 -6.92
C LYS A 24 10.26 -13.31 -6.01
N VAL A 25 10.67 -12.49 -5.06
CA VAL A 25 9.77 -11.86 -4.08
C VAL A 25 9.70 -10.37 -4.39
N ALA A 26 8.53 -9.93 -4.85
CA ALA A 26 8.21 -8.51 -4.98
C ALA A 26 7.44 -8.06 -3.74
N THR A 27 7.97 -7.06 -3.03
CA THR A 27 7.38 -6.50 -1.81
C THR A 27 6.97 -5.07 -2.07
N LEU A 28 5.67 -4.81 -1.90
CA LEU A 28 5.07 -3.49 -1.89
C LEU A 28 4.82 -3.08 -0.44
N THR A 29 5.38 -1.96 -0.01
CA THR A 29 5.14 -1.41 1.32
C THR A 29 4.21 -0.22 1.20
N MET A 30 2.99 -0.35 1.71
CA MET A 30 2.00 0.72 1.83
C MET A 30 2.21 1.41 3.17
N GLN A 31 2.36 2.74 3.15
CA GLN A 31 2.52 3.54 4.35
C GLN A 31 1.47 4.62 4.39
N VAL A 32 0.66 4.62 5.45
CA VAL A 32 -0.29 5.69 5.76
C VAL A 32 0.42 6.69 6.66
N VAL A 33 0.44 7.95 6.25
CA VAL A 33 1.16 9.04 6.90
C VAL A 33 0.15 10.10 7.32
N ALA A 34 0.14 10.42 8.61
CA ALA A 34 -0.57 11.57 9.16
C ALA A 34 0.36 12.79 9.16
N ALA A 35 -0.13 13.94 8.72
CA ALA A 35 0.68 15.16 8.56
C ALA A 35 1.48 15.54 9.83
N GLU A 36 0.89 15.36 11.01
CA GLU A 36 1.50 15.78 12.28
C GLU A 36 2.22 14.65 13.04
N ALA A 37 1.97 13.39 12.70
CA ALA A 37 2.48 12.23 13.43
C ALA A 37 3.42 11.33 12.61
N GLY A 38 3.58 11.60 11.31
CA GLY A 38 4.34 10.75 10.40
C GLY A 38 3.61 9.44 10.10
N ALA A 39 4.36 8.36 9.89
CA ALA A 39 3.79 7.06 9.53
C ALA A 39 2.97 6.47 10.69
N VAL A 40 1.66 6.34 10.49
CA VAL A 40 0.71 5.81 11.48
C VAL A 40 0.30 4.37 11.18
N GLN A 41 0.52 3.91 9.95
CA GLN A 41 0.29 2.52 9.58
C GLN A 41 1.25 2.12 8.45
N THR A 42 1.71 0.89 8.50
CA THR A 42 2.51 0.26 7.46
C THR A 42 1.91 -1.10 7.13
N SER A 43 1.85 -1.47 5.86
CA SER A 43 1.37 -2.79 5.41
C SER A 43 2.22 -3.28 4.26
N GLN A 44 2.80 -4.46 4.42
CA GLN A 44 3.57 -5.13 3.38
C GLN A 44 2.67 -6.07 2.59
N LEU A 45 2.77 -5.97 1.28
CA LEU A 45 2.06 -6.77 0.30
C LEU A 45 3.10 -7.48 -0.55
N VAL A 46 3.04 -8.80 -0.61
CA VAL A 46 4.10 -9.61 -1.20
C VAL A 46 3.55 -10.43 -2.36
N CYS A 47 4.26 -10.43 -3.47
CA CYS A 47 4.04 -11.31 -4.62
C CYS A 47 5.26 -12.22 -4.78
N ILE A 48 5.09 -13.51 -4.51
CA ILE A 48 6.11 -14.53 -4.65
C ILE A 48 5.90 -15.23 -5.99
N THR A 49 6.91 -15.21 -6.86
CA THR A 49 6.90 -15.92 -8.13
C THR A 49 7.87 -17.07 -8.05
N ASP A 50 7.35 -18.29 -8.11
CA ASP A 50 8.16 -19.50 -8.07
C ASP A 50 8.90 -19.77 -9.38
N ALA A 51 9.74 -20.81 -9.39
CA ALA A 51 10.46 -21.25 -10.59
C ALA A 51 9.52 -21.68 -11.74
N ALA A 52 8.31 -22.13 -11.43
CA ALA A 52 7.26 -22.47 -12.41
C ALA A 52 6.47 -21.23 -12.89
N LYS A 53 6.86 -20.01 -12.49
CA LYS A 53 6.21 -18.74 -12.78
C LYS A 53 4.82 -18.59 -12.16
N LYS A 54 4.47 -19.44 -11.20
CA LYS A 54 3.24 -19.29 -10.42
C LYS A 54 3.42 -18.14 -9.45
N LYS A 55 2.49 -17.19 -9.50
CA LYS A 55 2.43 -16.06 -8.57
C LYS A 55 1.55 -16.41 -7.38
N THR A 56 2.05 -16.16 -6.19
CA THR A 56 1.32 -16.25 -4.93
C THR A 56 1.32 -14.88 -4.28
N TYR A 57 0.15 -14.40 -3.87
CA TYR A 57 -0.02 -13.10 -3.24
C TYR A 57 -0.29 -13.29 -1.76
N ALA A 58 0.37 -12.49 -0.94
CA ALA A 58 0.24 -12.55 0.51
C ALA A 58 0.35 -11.16 1.12
N VAL A 59 -0.29 -10.98 2.28
CA VAL A 59 -0.02 -9.84 3.15
C VAL A 59 1.08 -10.25 4.12
N GLY A 60 2.15 -9.46 4.16
CA GLY A 60 3.28 -9.63 5.06
C GLY A 60 3.06 -8.91 6.38
N GLU A 61 4.11 -8.24 6.86
CA GLU A 61 4.03 -7.48 8.12
C GLU A 61 3.08 -6.28 7.99
N GLN A 62 2.22 -6.12 8.99
CA GLN A 62 1.36 -4.96 9.15
C GLN A 62 1.54 -4.38 10.55
N SER A 63 1.62 -3.06 10.62
CA SER A 63 1.73 -2.31 11.87
C SER A 63 0.76 -1.15 11.83
N VAL A 64 0.00 -0.97 12.90
CA VAL A 64 -0.99 0.10 13.06
C VAL A 64 -0.70 0.78 14.41
N SER A 65 -0.46 2.09 14.39
CA SER A 65 -0.13 2.86 15.60
C SER A 65 -1.30 2.96 16.58
N ASN A 66 -2.53 2.95 16.06
CA ASN A 66 -3.76 2.99 16.83
C ASN A 66 -4.77 1.95 16.33
N GLY A 67 -4.73 0.74 16.90
CA GLY A 67 -5.66 -0.35 16.56
C GLY A 67 -7.12 -0.12 17.01
N SER A 68 -7.41 0.99 17.70
CA SER A 68 -8.79 1.40 18.02
C SER A 68 -9.35 2.44 17.03
N ASP A 69 -8.54 2.87 16.05
CA ASP A 69 -8.99 3.75 14.98
C ASP A 69 -9.71 2.94 13.89
N PRO A 70 -11.01 3.21 13.64
CA PRO A 70 -11.79 2.40 12.69
C PRO A 70 -11.33 2.57 11.25
N LEU A 71 -10.77 3.72 10.86
CA LEU A 71 -10.25 3.96 9.52
C LEU A 71 -8.97 3.16 9.28
N LEU A 72 -8.01 3.21 10.22
CA LEU A 72 -6.75 2.45 10.10
C LEU A 72 -7.02 0.93 10.08
N VAL A 73 -7.93 0.45 10.92
CA VAL A 73 -8.35 -0.96 10.96
C VAL A 73 -9.03 -1.37 9.65
N ALA A 74 -9.87 -0.51 9.07
CA ALA A 74 -10.51 -0.78 7.78
C ALA A 74 -9.49 -0.84 6.63
N ILE A 75 -8.49 0.05 6.63
CA ILE A 75 -7.39 0.04 5.65
C ILE A 75 -6.59 -1.25 5.79
N GLU A 76 -6.22 -1.65 7.01
CA GLU A 76 -5.52 -2.91 7.25
C GLU A 76 -6.31 -4.11 6.71
N SER A 77 -7.60 -4.15 7.03
CA SER A 77 -8.51 -5.23 6.66
C SER A 77 -8.72 -5.30 5.15
N HIS A 78 -8.78 -4.16 4.46
CA HIS A 78 -8.92 -4.09 3.00
C HIS A 78 -7.81 -4.87 2.28
N TRP A 79 -6.57 -4.69 2.72
CA TRP A 79 -5.41 -5.40 2.18
C TRP A 79 -5.50 -6.92 2.37
N ARG A 80 -6.07 -7.38 3.49
CA ARG A 80 -6.24 -8.81 3.82
C ARG A 80 -7.41 -9.47 3.11
N GLN A 81 -8.52 -8.75 2.90
CA GLN A 81 -9.73 -9.33 2.31
C GLN A 81 -9.65 -9.47 0.80
N SER A 82 -8.89 -8.60 0.13
CA SER A 82 -8.79 -8.56 -1.33
C SER A 82 -7.35 -8.73 -1.82
N THR A 83 -6.52 -9.48 -1.09
CA THR A 83 -5.07 -9.58 -1.31
C THR A 83 -4.72 -9.93 -2.75
N ASP A 84 -5.24 -11.01 -3.32
CA ASP A 84 -4.91 -11.41 -4.70
C ASP A 84 -5.22 -10.30 -5.72
N THR A 85 -6.43 -9.72 -5.68
CA THR A 85 -6.85 -8.69 -6.65
C THR A 85 -6.05 -7.40 -6.47
N VAL A 86 -5.90 -6.95 -5.24
CA VAL A 86 -5.26 -5.67 -4.93
C VAL A 86 -3.76 -5.74 -5.15
N VAL A 87 -3.08 -6.77 -4.63
CA VAL A 87 -1.63 -6.92 -4.80
C VAL A 87 -1.29 -7.12 -6.27
N LYS A 88 -2.07 -7.91 -7.01
CA LYS A 88 -1.87 -8.06 -8.46
C LYS A 88 -1.98 -6.72 -9.19
N GLY A 89 -3.05 -5.96 -8.97
CA GLY A 89 -3.24 -4.65 -9.61
C GLY A 89 -2.12 -3.66 -9.30
N LEU A 90 -1.68 -3.61 -8.04
CA LEU A 90 -0.57 -2.75 -7.63
C LEU A 90 0.77 -3.19 -8.25
N ILE A 91 1.05 -4.49 -8.33
CA ILE A 91 2.26 -4.99 -8.98
C ILE A 91 2.26 -4.66 -10.48
N ASP A 92 1.12 -4.76 -11.15
CA ASP A 92 1.00 -4.39 -12.56
C ASP A 92 1.25 -2.87 -12.73
N GLU A 93 0.67 -2.02 -11.88
CA GLU A 93 0.92 -0.57 -11.87
C GLU A 93 2.40 -0.22 -11.63
N VAL A 94 3.05 -0.89 -10.67
CA VAL A 94 4.50 -0.71 -10.43
C VAL A 94 5.33 -1.18 -11.62
N THR A 95 4.95 -2.28 -12.27
CA THR A 95 5.65 -2.80 -13.44
C THR A 95 5.54 -1.82 -14.60
N ASP A 96 4.36 -1.25 -14.83
CA ASP A 96 4.14 -0.21 -15.85
C ASP A 96 4.92 1.06 -15.52
N PHE A 97 4.96 1.48 -14.25
CA PHE A 97 5.77 2.62 -13.80
C PHE A 97 7.28 2.38 -14.07
N ILE A 98 7.79 1.20 -13.75
CA ILE A 98 9.17 0.78 -14.01
C ILE A 98 9.44 0.79 -15.53
N ALA A 99 8.53 0.26 -16.34
CA ALA A 99 8.70 0.15 -17.79
C ALA A 99 8.60 1.50 -18.51
N GLY A 100 7.71 2.39 -18.04
CA GLY A 100 7.42 3.67 -18.69
C GLY A 100 8.22 4.86 -18.14
N ASN A 101 8.76 4.77 -16.92
CA ASN A 101 9.25 5.93 -16.18
C ASN A 101 10.64 5.76 -15.54
N ILE A 102 11.39 4.70 -15.85
CA ILE A 102 12.84 4.67 -15.55
C ILE A 102 13.56 5.58 -16.55
N ASN A 103 13.47 6.88 -16.31
CA ASN A 103 14.47 7.83 -16.76
C ASN A 103 15.41 8.04 -15.56
N SER A 104 16.70 7.79 -15.75
CA SER A 104 17.73 7.52 -14.73
C SER A 104 18.06 8.65 -13.73
N VAL A 105 17.14 9.58 -13.46
CA VAL A 105 17.42 10.88 -12.84
C VAL A 105 16.70 11.09 -11.49
N SER A 106 15.68 10.31 -11.10
CA SER A 106 14.92 10.61 -9.85
C SER A 106 14.28 9.41 -9.13
N THR A 107 14.85 8.21 -9.23
CA THR A 107 14.38 7.06 -8.44
C THR A 107 14.91 7.15 -7.00
N TRP A 108 14.09 7.63 -6.06
CA TRP A 108 14.46 7.64 -4.65
C TRP A 108 14.30 6.25 -4.03
N ILE A 109 15.39 5.70 -3.48
CA ILE A 109 15.38 4.42 -2.75
C ILE A 109 15.46 4.74 -1.26
N GLY A 110 14.38 4.45 -0.54
CA GLY A 110 14.31 4.57 0.92
C GLY A 110 14.47 3.20 1.62
N GLN A 111 14.21 3.18 2.93
CA GLN A 111 14.27 1.97 3.77
C GLN A 111 13.44 0.80 3.22
N TYR A 112 12.33 1.07 2.54
CA TYR A 112 11.41 0.07 1.99
C TYR A 112 11.61 -0.18 0.49
N GLY A 113 12.70 0.32 -0.10
CA GLY A 113 12.99 0.22 -1.52
C GLY A 113 12.62 1.47 -2.31
N MET A 114 12.37 1.29 -3.60
CA MET A 114 12.03 2.37 -4.53
C MET A 114 10.69 2.99 -4.16
N LYS A 115 10.65 4.30 -3.97
CA LYS A 115 9.40 5.04 -3.78
C LYS A 115 8.67 5.15 -5.11
N VAL A 116 7.48 4.56 -5.21
CA VAL A 116 6.64 4.59 -6.41
C VAL A 116 5.65 5.75 -6.34
N MET A 117 5.09 6.01 -5.16
CA MET A 117 4.22 7.16 -4.91
C MET A 117 4.44 7.71 -3.50
N GLU A 118 4.21 9.00 -3.35
CA GLU A 118 4.37 9.75 -2.11
C GLU A 118 3.18 10.67 -1.88
N GLY A 119 2.65 10.66 -0.66
CA GLY A 119 1.74 11.71 -0.20
C GLY A 119 0.40 11.76 -0.96
N VAL A 120 -0.04 10.65 -1.54
CA VAL A 120 -1.29 10.61 -2.32
C VAL A 120 -2.48 10.62 -1.35
N PRO A 121 -3.55 11.41 -1.61
CA PRO A 121 -4.75 11.38 -0.77
C PRO A 121 -5.36 9.98 -0.71
N LEU A 122 -5.86 9.58 0.47
CA LEU A 122 -6.49 8.26 0.63
C LEU A 122 -7.69 8.06 -0.31
N THR A 123 -8.42 9.14 -0.63
CA THR A 123 -9.57 9.16 -1.54
C THR A 123 -9.24 8.77 -2.97
N GLU A 124 -7.98 8.91 -3.40
CA GLU A 124 -7.56 8.56 -4.76
C GLU A 124 -7.09 7.09 -4.87
N ARG A 125 -6.78 6.44 -3.74
CA ARG A 125 -6.15 5.12 -3.71
C ARG A 125 -6.98 4.03 -3.05
N LEU A 126 -7.88 4.40 -2.15
CA LEU A 126 -8.71 3.45 -1.41
C LEU A 126 -10.17 3.56 -1.85
N PRO A 127 -10.90 2.44 -1.88
CA PRO A 127 -12.32 2.47 -2.22
C PRO A 127 -13.12 3.18 -1.12
N GLU A 128 -14.23 3.80 -1.53
CA GLU A 128 -15.08 4.57 -0.62
C GLU A 128 -15.60 3.73 0.56
N SER A 129 -15.84 2.43 0.35
CA SER A 129 -16.25 1.49 1.39
C SER A 129 -15.27 1.38 2.56
N VAL A 130 -13.97 1.59 2.30
CA VAL A 130 -12.93 1.63 3.34
C VAL A 130 -12.88 2.99 3.99
N LEU A 131 -13.01 4.07 3.20
CA LEU A 131 -12.93 5.44 3.69
C LEU A 131 -14.09 5.79 4.61
N GLN A 132 -15.30 5.28 4.36
CA GLN A 132 -16.49 5.46 5.20
C GLN A 132 -16.32 4.96 6.64
N ALA A 133 -15.28 4.16 6.92
CA ALA A 133 -14.98 3.69 8.27
C ALA A 133 -14.59 4.80 9.25
N ASP A 134 -14.22 5.99 8.77
CA ASP A 134 -14.01 7.17 9.64
C ASP A 134 -15.32 7.79 10.16
N GLY A 135 -16.48 7.27 9.75
CA GLY A 135 -17.79 7.72 10.21
C GLY A 135 -18.31 8.97 9.51
N GLN A 136 -17.59 9.52 8.53
CA GLN A 136 -18.11 10.58 7.67
C GLN A 136 -19.06 9.99 6.63
N VAL A 137 -20.36 10.26 6.82
CA VAL A 137 -21.37 10.05 5.78
C VAL A 137 -20.94 10.89 4.59
N ALA A 138 -20.74 10.26 3.42
CA ALA A 138 -20.56 10.99 2.18
C ALA A 138 -21.72 11.96 2.03
N THR A 139 -21.46 13.26 2.22
CA THR A 139 -22.46 14.29 1.95
C THR A 139 -22.71 14.22 0.46
N ALA A 140 -23.72 13.45 0.05
CA ALA A 140 -24.26 13.49 -1.29
C ALA A 140 -24.70 14.95 -1.50
N ALA A 141 -23.92 15.70 -2.26
CA ALA A 141 -24.34 16.98 -2.77
C ALA A 141 -25.55 16.70 -3.68
N GLY A 142 -26.73 17.06 -3.19
CA GLY A 142 -27.98 17.03 -3.95
C GLY A 142 -28.05 18.13 -5.00
#